data_AF-A0A3D1NS38-F1
#
_entry.id   AF-A0A3D1NS38-F1
#
_cell.length_a   1.000
_cell.length_b   1.000
_cell.length_c   1.000
_cell.angle_alpha   90.00
_cell.angle_beta   90.00
_cell.angle_gamma   90.00
#
_symmetry.space_group_name_H-M   'P 1'
#
loop_
_entity.id
_entity.type
_entity.pdbx_description
1 polymer ?
#
loop_
_entity_poly.entity_id
_entity_poly.type
_entity_poly.pdbx_seq_one_letter_code
_entity_poly.pdbx_strand_id
1 'polypeptide(L)'
;MILTILSLVVILSLSSLVLWRYLSGKYVETAESIRDYFMWPTYQRLPLEYYNSFGYYPRSMDEAVDFYQQTYWPNMAKKDLRAQQFLTDPFARDGGEFLYIPLYDYYKKVPVSFIFLSAGVDGKMDNEVTPSDTLYLNNWWVKLDVYNYEEAILLQDFCERWDETSNVFGEVESLDYYPPYPDIPRFRMTDYLWGKKDWIVQLGPLTGLY
;
A
#
# COMPACT_ATOMS: atom_id res chain seq x y z
N MET A 1 2.71 34.52 37.21
CA MET A 1 2.34 34.49 35.78
C MET A 1 3.48 33.95 34.92
N ILE A 2 4.65 34.60 34.85
CA ILE A 2 5.79 34.12 34.03
C ILE A 2 6.30 32.73 34.45
N LEU A 3 6.52 32.49 35.75
CA LEU A 3 6.91 31.17 36.27
C LEU A 3 5.89 30.07 35.95
N THR A 4 4.60 30.40 36.04
CA THR A 4 3.50 29.49 35.73
C THR A 4 3.48 29.11 34.26
N ILE A 5 3.70 30.09 33.36
CA ILE A 5 3.81 29.87 31.92
C ILE A 5 5.03 29.00 31.60
N LEU A 6 6.20 29.29 32.19
CA LEU A 6 7.42 28.51 32.00
C LEU A 6 7.26 27.06 32.47
N SER A 7 6.67 26.84 33.64
CA SER A 7 6.38 25.48 34.12
C SER A 7 5.44 24.73 33.18
N LEU A 8 4.41 25.40 32.66
CA LEU A 8 3.48 24.78 31.71
C LEU A 8 4.17 24.38 30.40
N VAL A 9 5.02 25.26 29.86
CA VAL A 9 5.81 24.99 28.64
C VAL A 9 6.72 23.78 28.86
N VAL A 10 7.44 23.72 29.99
CA VAL A 10 8.32 22.59 30.33
C VAL A 10 7.54 21.28 30.41
N ILE A 11 6.37 21.28 31.07
CA ILE A 11 5.53 20.08 31.18
C ILE A 11 5.07 19.63 29.79
N LEU A 12 4.54 20.55 28.96
CA LEU A 12 4.08 20.24 27.61
C LEU A 12 5.21 19.71 26.72
N SER A 13 6.41 20.30 26.79
CA SER A 13 7.57 19.84 26.03
C SER A 13 8.01 18.44 26.45
N LEU A 14 8.08 18.15 27.75
CA LEU A 14 8.43 16.82 28.24
C LEU A 14 7.37 15.78 27.87
N SER A 15 6.09 16.10 28.04
CA SER A 15 4.99 15.23 27.64
C SER A 15 4.99 14.95 26.15
N SER A 16 5.25 15.97 25.31
CA SER A 16 5.34 15.81 23.86
C SER A 16 6.53 14.93 23.45
N LEU A 17 7.68 15.05 24.13
CA LEU A 17 8.86 14.23 23.85
C LEU A 17 8.63 12.76 24.22
N VAL A 18 8.01 12.49 25.37
CA VAL A 18 7.67 11.14 25.81
C VAL A 18 6.67 10.50 24.84
N LEU A 19 5.62 11.24 24.47
CA LEU A 19 4.63 10.79 23.48
C LEU A 19 5.29 10.51 22.12
N TRP A 20 6.19 11.39 21.67
CA TRP A 20 6.92 11.20 20.41
C TRP A 20 7.76 9.93 20.42
N ARG A 21 8.53 9.67 21.47
CA ARG A 21 9.33 8.44 21.56
C ARG A 21 8.47 7.18 21.57
N TYR A 22 7.36 7.22 22.30
CA TYR A 22 6.43 6.08 22.36
C TYR A 22 5.80 5.80 20.99
N LEU A 23 5.26 6.83 20.34
CA LEU A 23 4.61 6.68 19.04
C LEU A 23 5.61 6.33 17.93
N SER A 24 6.82 6.93 17.92
CA SER A 24 7.82 6.60 16.91
C SER A 24 8.34 5.18 17.06
N GLY A 25 8.54 4.69 18.30
CA GLY A 25 8.95 3.31 18.55
C GLY A 25 7.91 2.31 18.04
N LYS A 26 6.65 2.50 18.46
CA LYS A 26 5.53 1.67 17.98
C LYS A 26 5.38 1.72 16.45
N TYR A 27 5.53 2.90 15.87
CA TYR A 27 5.46 3.08 14.42
C TYR A 27 6.56 2.29 13.70
N VAL A 28 7.81 2.42 14.13
CA VAL A 28 8.95 1.69 13.51
C VAL A 28 8.73 0.19 13.61
N GLU A 29 8.38 -0.34 14.79
CA GLU A 29 8.10 -1.77 14.96
C GLU A 29 6.97 -2.25 14.03
N THR A 30 5.88 -1.48 13.93
CA THR A 30 4.74 -1.85 13.07
C THR A 30 5.12 -1.78 11.59
N ALA A 31 5.80 -0.72 11.17
CA ALA A 31 6.21 -0.53 9.79
C ALA A 31 7.28 -1.54 9.34
N GLU A 32 8.23 -1.87 10.22
CA GLU A 32 9.20 -2.94 10.00
C GLU A 32 8.53 -4.30 9.88
N SER A 33 7.53 -4.60 10.72
CA SER A 33 6.76 -5.84 10.59
C SER A 33 6.09 -5.94 9.22
N ILE A 34 5.48 -4.84 8.75
CA ILE A 34 4.86 -4.78 7.44
C ILE A 34 5.91 -5.01 6.35
N ARG A 35 7.05 -4.30 6.37
CA ARG A 35 8.15 -4.55 5.43
C ARG A 35 8.58 -6.01 5.42
N ASP A 36 8.82 -6.61 6.59
CA ASP A 36 9.31 -7.98 6.70
C ASP A 36 8.29 -9.00 6.16
N TYR A 37 6.98 -8.73 6.28
CA TYR A 37 5.93 -9.53 5.64
C TYR A 37 5.76 -9.22 4.14
N PHE A 38 5.98 -7.98 3.69
CA PHE A 38 5.88 -7.57 2.27
C PHE A 38 7.08 -8.01 1.42
N MET A 39 8.22 -8.30 2.06
CA MET A 39 9.35 -9.01 1.45
C MET A 39 9.04 -10.49 1.15
N TRP A 40 7.90 -11.01 1.63
CA TRP A 40 7.43 -12.35 1.26
C TRP A 40 6.43 -12.29 0.09
N PRO A 41 6.48 -13.25 -0.86
CA PRO A 41 5.53 -13.35 -1.99
C PRO A 41 4.04 -13.45 -1.61
N THR A 42 3.72 -13.53 -0.32
CA THR A 42 2.39 -13.83 0.23
C THR A 42 1.33 -12.79 -0.11
N TYR A 43 1.63 -11.49 -0.10
CA TYR A 43 0.61 -10.46 -0.41
C TYR A 43 0.31 -10.33 -1.90
N GLN A 44 1.33 -10.55 -2.74
CA GLN A 44 1.17 -10.56 -4.19
C GLN A 44 0.52 -11.84 -4.68
N ARG A 45 0.51 -12.89 -3.87
CA ARG A 45 0.07 -14.21 -4.30
C ARG A 45 -1.35 -14.19 -4.86
N LEU A 46 -2.31 -13.61 -4.14
CA LEU A 46 -3.70 -13.61 -4.61
C LEU A 46 -3.87 -12.86 -5.93
N PRO A 47 -3.41 -11.59 -6.07
CA PRO A 47 -3.49 -10.90 -7.37
C PRO A 47 -2.70 -11.60 -8.49
N LEU A 48 -1.54 -12.19 -8.18
CA LEU A 48 -0.67 -12.81 -9.19
C LEU A 48 -1.24 -14.14 -9.69
N GLU A 49 -1.78 -14.99 -8.82
CA GLU A 49 -2.43 -16.25 -9.21
C GLU A 49 -3.68 -15.98 -10.07
N TYR A 50 -4.42 -14.91 -9.75
CA TYR A 50 -5.52 -14.43 -10.58
C TYR A 50 -5.00 -13.98 -11.96
N TYR A 51 -3.96 -13.13 -12.00
CA TYR A 51 -3.34 -12.69 -13.25
C TYR A 51 -2.87 -13.86 -14.13
N ASN A 52 -2.21 -14.85 -13.55
CA ASN A 52 -1.73 -16.03 -14.28
C ASN A 52 -2.86 -16.85 -14.92
N SER A 53 -4.08 -16.73 -14.40
CA SER A 53 -5.25 -17.46 -14.89
C SER A 53 -6.04 -16.68 -15.94
N PHE A 54 -6.06 -15.35 -15.85
CA PHE A 54 -6.94 -14.50 -16.67
C PHE A 54 -6.22 -13.50 -17.58
N GLY A 55 -4.92 -13.26 -17.37
CA GLY A 55 -4.12 -12.29 -18.11
C GLY A 55 -4.32 -10.83 -17.69
N TYR A 56 -5.01 -10.57 -16.57
CA TYR A 56 -5.21 -9.24 -15.97
C TYR A 56 -5.39 -9.37 -14.46
N TYR A 57 -5.13 -8.30 -13.70
CA TYR A 57 -5.28 -8.29 -12.24
C TYR A 57 -6.76 -8.20 -11.81
N PRO A 58 -7.13 -8.68 -10.62
CA PRO A 58 -8.52 -8.66 -10.16
C PRO A 58 -9.01 -7.21 -9.95
N ARG A 59 -10.32 -6.98 -10.07
CA ARG A 59 -10.93 -5.66 -9.83
C ARG A 59 -11.09 -5.35 -8.35
N SER A 60 -11.05 -6.37 -7.50
CA SER A 60 -11.09 -6.24 -6.05
C SER A 60 -10.35 -7.37 -5.36
N MET A 61 -9.99 -7.17 -4.10
CA MET A 61 -9.42 -8.26 -3.31
C MET A 61 -10.42 -9.38 -3.06
N ASP A 62 -11.73 -9.08 -2.95
CA ASP A 62 -12.77 -10.11 -2.88
C ASP A 62 -12.75 -11.03 -4.09
N GLU A 63 -12.59 -10.47 -5.30
CA GLU A 63 -12.50 -11.27 -6.52
C GLU A 63 -11.27 -12.18 -6.52
N ALA A 64 -10.12 -11.68 -6.05
CA ALA A 64 -8.89 -12.47 -5.91
C ALA A 64 -9.05 -13.62 -4.90
N VAL A 65 -9.63 -13.31 -3.73
CA VAL A 65 -9.89 -14.27 -2.64
C VAL A 65 -10.88 -15.33 -3.09
N ASP A 66 -11.94 -14.94 -3.78
CA ASP A 66 -12.98 -15.84 -4.26
C ASP A 66 -12.42 -16.84 -5.29
N PHE A 67 -11.65 -16.34 -6.25
CA PHE A 67 -10.95 -17.17 -7.22
C PHE A 67 -10.00 -18.16 -6.54
N TYR A 68 -9.12 -17.68 -5.65
CA TYR A 68 -8.11 -18.51 -5.03
C TYR A 68 -8.71 -19.57 -4.10
N GLN A 69 -9.72 -19.20 -3.31
CA GLN A 69 -10.46 -20.11 -2.46
C GLN A 69 -11.12 -21.21 -3.31
N GLN A 70 -11.87 -20.85 -4.35
CA GLN A 70 -12.57 -21.82 -5.19
C GLN A 70 -11.62 -22.77 -5.91
N THR A 71 -10.47 -22.26 -6.36
CA THR A 71 -9.50 -23.03 -7.16
C THR A 71 -8.65 -23.96 -6.31
N TYR A 72 -8.13 -23.48 -5.17
CA TYR A 72 -7.10 -24.20 -4.42
C TYR A 72 -7.57 -24.70 -3.04
N TRP A 73 -8.53 -24.01 -2.41
CA TRP A 73 -8.94 -24.29 -1.03
C TRP A 73 -10.46 -24.19 -0.83
N PRO A 74 -11.29 -24.96 -1.56
CA PRO A 74 -12.74 -24.77 -1.58
C PRO A 74 -13.42 -25.00 -0.22
N ASN A 75 -12.77 -25.72 0.69
CA ASN A 75 -13.27 -26.02 2.03
C ASN A 75 -12.79 -25.04 3.11
N MET A 76 -11.85 -24.14 2.80
CA MET A 76 -11.36 -23.14 3.75
C MET A 76 -12.33 -21.97 3.83
N ALA A 77 -12.60 -21.42 5.01
CA ALA A 77 -13.42 -20.20 5.10
C ALA A 77 -12.61 -18.98 4.59
N LYS A 78 -13.26 -18.06 3.86
CA LYS A 78 -12.60 -16.86 3.30
C LYS A 78 -11.85 -16.05 4.36
N LYS A 79 -12.41 -15.90 5.56
CA LYS A 79 -11.75 -15.20 6.68
C LYS A 79 -10.40 -15.82 7.07
N ASP A 80 -10.29 -17.15 7.01
CA ASP A 80 -9.09 -17.87 7.41
C ASP A 80 -8.04 -17.76 6.30
N LEU A 81 -8.49 -17.80 5.03
CA LEU A 81 -7.63 -17.52 3.87
C LEU A 81 -7.06 -16.10 3.95
N ARG A 82 -7.91 -15.09 4.19
CA ARG A 82 -7.50 -13.68 4.32
C ARG A 82 -6.45 -13.49 5.42
N ALA A 83 -6.63 -14.16 6.56
CA ALA A 83 -5.64 -14.15 7.65
C ALA A 83 -4.32 -14.85 7.26
N GLN A 84 -4.37 -15.98 6.53
CA GLN A 84 -3.17 -16.67 6.04
C GLN A 84 -2.40 -15.87 4.97
N GLN A 85 -3.11 -15.05 4.20
CA GLN A 85 -2.52 -14.11 3.24
C GLN A 85 -2.15 -12.77 3.88
N PHE A 86 -2.26 -12.67 5.21
CA PHE A 86 -1.90 -11.51 6.02
C PHE A 86 -2.58 -10.20 5.65
N LEU A 87 -3.74 -10.22 4.97
CA LEU A 87 -4.37 -9.02 4.40
C LEU A 87 -4.78 -7.94 5.42
N THR A 88 -4.81 -8.27 6.71
CA THR A 88 -5.08 -7.33 7.79
C THR A 88 -4.00 -6.25 7.84
N ASP A 89 -4.42 -4.98 7.85
CA ASP A 89 -3.53 -3.85 8.04
C ASP A 89 -3.17 -3.71 9.53
N PRO A 90 -1.89 -3.88 9.93
CA PRO A 90 -1.47 -3.77 11.33
C PRO A 90 -1.67 -2.36 11.93
N PHE A 91 -1.82 -1.34 11.08
CA PHE A 91 -2.12 0.01 11.52
C PHE A 91 -3.61 0.26 11.73
N ALA A 92 -4.51 -0.45 11.04
CA ALA A 92 -5.94 -0.22 11.10
C ALA A 92 -6.51 -0.48 12.51
N ARG A 93 -7.14 0.53 13.12
CA ARG A 93 -7.66 0.44 14.50
C ARG A 93 -8.79 -0.56 14.68
N ASP A 94 -9.54 -0.82 13.62
CA ASP A 94 -10.69 -1.72 13.58
C ASP A 94 -10.33 -3.13 13.07
N GLY A 95 -9.05 -3.40 12.81
CA GLY A 95 -8.60 -4.65 12.19
C GLY A 95 -8.98 -4.74 10.71
N GLY A 96 -9.20 -3.58 10.06
CA GLY A 96 -9.39 -3.49 8.62
C GLY A 96 -8.24 -4.09 7.82
N GLU A 97 -8.50 -4.38 6.55
CA GLU A 97 -7.49 -4.88 5.62
C GLU A 97 -6.79 -3.74 4.90
N PHE A 98 -5.66 -4.04 4.26
CA PHE A 98 -5.07 -3.15 3.26
C PHE A 98 -6.11 -2.84 2.19
N LEU A 99 -6.23 -1.56 1.84
CA LEU A 99 -7.09 -1.14 0.73
C LEU A 99 -6.42 -1.52 -0.58
N TYR A 100 -7.00 -2.49 -1.27
CA TYR A 100 -6.61 -2.87 -2.63
C TYR A 100 -7.25 -1.94 -3.66
N ILE A 101 -6.42 -1.34 -4.51
CA ILE A 101 -6.85 -0.45 -5.59
C ILE A 101 -6.32 -0.97 -6.92
N PRO A 102 -7.17 -1.46 -7.84
CA PRO A 102 -6.73 -1.83 -9.19
C PRO A 102 -6.31 -0.61 -10.01
N LEU A 103 -5.23 -0.75 -10.78
CA LEU A 103 -4.77 0.25 -11.73
C LEU A 103 -5.08 -0.20 -13.14
N TYR A 104 -5.88 0.59 -13.85
CA TYR A 104 -6.38 0.25 -15.16
C TYR A 104 -5.46 0.73 -16.28
N ASP A 105 -5.40 -0.06 -17.35
CA ASP A 105 -4.92 0.43 -18.63
C ASP A 105 -5.96 1.35 -19.25
N TYR A 106 -5.49 2.45 -19.85
CA TYR A 106 -6.38 3.47 -20.39
C TYR A 106 -7.18 2.97 -21.59
N TYR A 107 -6.64 2.10 -22.43
CA TYR A 107 -7.26 1.65 -23.68
C TYR A 107 -8.03 0.35 -23.52
N LYS A 108 -7.41 -0.65 -22.90
CA LYS A 108 -7.96 -2.00 -22.70
C LYS A 108 -9.04 -2.03 -21.61
N LYS A 109 -9.07 -1.03 -20.72
CA LYS A 109 -10.02 -0.94 -19.60
C LYS A 109 -10.01 -2.18 -18.69
N VAL A 110 -8.85 -2.82 -18.56
CA VAL A 110 -8.61 -3.93 -17.62
C VAL A 110 -7.54 -3.53 -16.59
N PRO A 111 -7.57 -4.10 -15.37
CA PRO A 111 -6.50 -3.88 -14.40
C PRO A 111 -5.18 -4.50 -14.86
N VAL A 112 -4.14 -3.68 -14.94
CA VAL A 112 -2.77 -4.03 -15.37
C VAL A 112 -1.75 -3.88 -14.26
N SER A 113 -2.15 -3.30 -13.13
CA SER A 113 -1.40 -3.31 -11.88
C SER A 113 -2.36 -3.05 -10.71
N PHE A 114 -1.84 -2.85 -9.51
CA PHE A 114 -2.62 -2.54 -8.31
C PHE A 114 -1.78 -1.82 -7.25
N ILE A 115 -2.46 -1.20 -6.28
CA ILE A 115 -1.86 -0.57 -5.10
C ILE A 115 -2.45 -1.22 -3.85
N PHE A 116 -1.61 -1.46 -2.85
CA PHE A 116 -2.04 -1.66 -1.48
C PHE A 116 -1.78 -0.40 -0.65
N LEU A 117 -2.84 0.15 -0.07
CA LEU A 117 -2.75 1.21 0.94
C LEU A 117 -3.00 0.65 2.33
N SER A 118 -2.33 1.22 3.31
CA SER A 118 -2.71 1.05 4.71
C SER A 118 -3.02 2.39 5.36
N ALA A 119 -3.83 2.32 6.40
CA ALA A 119 -4.32 3.44 7.20
C ALA A 119 -3.20 4.20 7.92
N GLY A 120 -1.98 3.64 7.97
CA GLY A 120 -0.80 4.29 8.53
C GLY A 120 -0.94 4.71 9.99
N VAL A 121 -0.11 5.65 10.45
CA VAL A 121 0.22 5.76 11.88
C VAL A 121 -0.95 6.15 12.79
N ASP A 122 -1.98 6.82 12.27
CA ASP A 122 -3.16 7.08 13.09
C ASP A 122 -4.18 5.94 13.03
N GLY A 123 -4.02 4.99 12.12
CA GLY A 123 -4.84 3.80 11.97
C GLY A 123 -6.25 4.06 11.44
N LYS A 124 -6.45 5.17 10.72
CA LYS A 124 -7.69 5.47 10.02
C LYS A 124 -7.42 5.67 8.53
N MET A 125 -8.09 4.88 7.69
CA MET A 125 -8.05 5.09 6.24
C MET A 125 -8.70 6.44 5.92
N ASP A 126 -7.93 7.37 5.38
CA ASP A 126 -8.31 8.76 5.12
C ASP A 126 -8.44 9.09 3.62
N ASN A 127 -8.09 8.14 2.75
CA ASN A 127 -8.14 8.30 1.30
C ASN A 127 -9.59 8.43 0.82
N GLU A 128 -9.81 9.34 -0.13
CA GLU A 128 -11.11 9.51 -0.78
C GLU A 128 -11.32 8.50 -1.91
N VAL A 129 -10.28 7.75 -2.31
CA VAL A 129 -10.41 6.68 -3.30
C VAL A 129 -11.26 5.55 -2.74
N THR A 130 -12.37 5.30 -3.42
CA THR A 130 -13.27 4.19 -3.15
C THR A 130 -13.04 3.05 -4.15
N PRO A 131 -13.48 1.81 -3.86
CA PRO A 131 -13.45 0.71 -4.83
C PRO A 131 -14.22 0.98 -6.13
N SER A 132 -15.05 2.03 -6.18
CA SER A 132 -15.78 2.44 -7.39
C SER A 132 -15.00 3.41 -8.27
N ASP A 133 -13.93 4.01 -7.75
CA ASP A 133 -13.05 4.88 -8.53
C ASP A 133 -12.22 4.05 -9.51
N THR A 134 -12.09 4.57 -10.73
CA THR A 134 -11.16 4.01 -11.72
C THR A 134 -9.90 4.86 -11.71
N LEU A 135 -8.79 4.30 -11.22
CA LEU A 135 -7.45 4.88 -11.35
C LEU A 135 -6.76 4.24 -12.55
N TYR A 136 -6.05 5.05 -13.34
CA TYR A 136 -5.26 4.55 -14.46
C TYR A 136 -3.78 4.52 -14.09
N LEU A 137 -3.04 3.58 -14.67
CA LEU A 137 -1.62 3.39 -14.39
C LEU A 137 -0.75 4.63 -14.68
N ASN A 138 -1.19 5.50 -15.57
CA ASN A 138 -0.51 6.74 -15.93
C ASN A 138 -1.04 8.00 -15.20
N ASN A 139 -1.94 7.84 -14.22
CA ASN A 139 -2.46 8.98 -13.45
C ASN A 139 -2.95 8.63 -12.03
N TRP A 140 -2.56 7.46 -11.50
CA TRP A 140 -3.08 6.94 -10.24
C TRP A 140 -2.84 7.88 -9.07
N TRP A 141 -1.78 8.68 -9.13
CA TRP A 141 -1.45 9.69 -8.12
C TRP A 141 -2.49 10.81 -7.97
N VAL A 142 -3.26 11.13 -9.00
CA VAL A 142 -4.12 12.32 -9.04
C VAL A 142 -5.19 12.31 -7.93
N LYS A 143 -5.58 11.13 -7.47
CA LYS A 143 -6.59 10.96 -6.41
C LYS A 143 -6.03 10.42 -5.11
N LEU A 144 -4.75 10.05 -5.07
CA LEU A 144 -4.15 9.51 -3.85
C LEU A 144 -3.64 10.64 -2.97
N ASP A 145 -4.10 10.63 -1.73
CA ASP A 145 -3.56 11.47 -0.67
C ASP A 145 -2.77 10.60 0.30
N VAL A 146 -1.47 10.48 0.05
CA VAL A 146 -0.54 9.60 0.78
C VAL A 146 0.70 10.37 1.19
N TYR A 147 1.28 10.03 2.33
CA TYR A 147 2.41 10.80 2.87
C TYR A 147 3.79 10.36 2.35
N ASN A 148 3.89 9.20 1.69
CA ASN A 148 5.09 8.68 1.00
C ASN A 148 5.02 8.89 -0.53
N TYR A 149 4.51 10.05 -0.95
CA TYR A 149 4.33 10.37 -2.36
C TYR A 149 5.64 10.43 -3.16
N GLU A 150 6.76 10.82 -2.53
CA GLU A 150 8.07 10.89 -3.19
C GLU A 150 8.60 9.50 -3.56
N GLU A 151 8.42 8.52 -2.67
CA GLU A 151 8.69 7.11 -2.94
C GLU A 151 7.75 6.56 -4.01
N ALA A 152 6.51 7.06 -4.04
CA ALA A 152 5.53 6.79 -5.08
C ALA A 152 5.96 7.35 -6.45
N ILE A 153 6.62 8.50 -6.50
CA ILE A 153 7.25 9.04 -7.72
C ILE A 153 8.43 8.18 -8.14
N LEU A 154 9.28 7.70 -7.23
CA LEU A 154 10.38 6.79 -7.60
C LEU A 154 9.84 5.48 -8.22
N LEU A 155 8.72 4.99 -7.70
CA LEU A 155 7.97 3.88 -8.26
C LEU A 155 7.41 4.23 -9.64
N GLN A 156 6.84 5.43 -9.82
CA GLN A 156 6.36 5.92 -11.12
C GLN A 156 7.51 6.06 -12.14
N ASP A 157 8.64 6.65 -11.76
CA ASP A 157 9.82 6.78 -12.61
C ASP A 157 10.36 5.41 -13.01
N PHE A 158 10.28 4.43 -12.11
CA PHE A 158 10.54 3.04 -12.44
C PHE A 158 9.56 2.53 -13.53
N CYS A 159 8.27 2.84 -13.40
CA CYS A 159 7.26 2.49 -14.40
C CYS A 159 7.50 3.15 -15.77
N GLU A 160 7.80 4.45 -15.79
CA GLU A 160 8.02 5.22 -17.03
C GLU A 160 9.28 4.74 -17.75
N ARG A 161 10.37 4.49 -17.01
CA ARG A 161 11.60 3.92 -17.59
C ARG A 161 11.41 2.49 -18.09
N TRP A 162 10.52 1.72 -17.45
CA TRP A 162 10.16 0.39 -17.95
C TRP A 162 9.47 0.49 -19.31
N ASP A 163 8.50 1.40 -19.47
CA ASP A 163 7.83 1.67 -20.75
C ASP A 163 8.83 2.12 -21.83
N GLU A 164 9.78 2.99 -21.49
CA GLU A 164 10.85 3.38 -22.43
C GLU A 164 11.75 2.20 -22.82
N THR A 165 12.12 1.34 -21.86
CA THR A 165 13.01 0.19 -22.09
C THR A 165 12.31 -0.89 -22.91
N SER A 166 11.05 -1.20 -22.61
CA SER A 166 10.27 -2.19 -23.35
C SER A 166 10.01 -1.78 -24.80
N ASN A 167 9.75 -0.49 -25.03
CA ASN A 167 9.56 0.08 -26.38
C ASN A 167 10.85 0.08 -27.22
N VAL A 168 12.03 0.13 -26.60
CA VAL A 168 13.34 0.16 -27.29
C VAL A 168 13.85 -1.24 -27.62
N PHE A 169 13.65 -2.22 -26.72
CA PHE A 169 14.26 -3.55 -26.88
C PHE A 169 13.33 -4.61 -27.49
N GLY A 170 12.05 -4.31 -27.72
CA GLY A 170 11.05 -5.33 -28.04
C GLY A 170 10.78 -6.24 -26.84
N GLU A 171 9.71 -7.06 -26.92
CA GLU A 171 9.17 -7.91 -25.83
C GLU A 171 10.23 -8.32 -24.79
N VAL A 172 10.23 -7.62 -23.65
CA VAL A 172 10.99 -8.09 -22.48
C VAL A 172 10.16 -9.22 -21.89
N GLU A 173 10.39 -10.44 -22.38
CA GLU A 173 9.75 -11.71 -21.97
C GLU A 173 10.02 -12.13 -20.51
N SER A 174 10.40 -11.22 -19.61
CA SER A 174 10.67 -11.57 -18.21
C SER A 174 9.66 -10.95 -17.27
N LEU A 175 8.79 -11.79 -16.73
CA LEU A 175 7.76 -11.53 -15.73
C LEU A 175 8.31 -11.19 -14.32
N ASP A 176 9.53 -10.64 -14.20
CA ASP A 176 10.25 -10.57 -12.92
C ASP A 176 10.87 -9.21 -12.63
N TYR A 177 10.32 -8.11 -13.15
CA TYR A 177 10.72 -6.79 -12.67
C TYR A 177 9.78 -6.29 -11.58
N TYR A 178 10.19 -6.55 -10.34
CA TYR A 178 9.51 -6.03 -9.17
C TYR A 178 9.88 -4.55 -8.99
N PRO A 179 8.91 -3.67 -8.75
CA PRO A 179 9.23 -2.30 -8.34
C PRO A 179 10.10 -2.31 -7.08
N PRO A 180 10.98 -1.32 -6.88
CA PRO A 180 11.69 -1.18 -5.62
C PRO A 180 10.68 -1.05 -4.47
N TYR A 181 10.91 -1.73 -3.36
CA TYR A 181 10.02 -1.61 -2.20
C TYR A 181 10.00 -0.15 -1.72
N PRO A 182 8.82 0.43 -1.41
CA PRO A 182 8.76 1.76 -0.80
C PRO A 182 9.59 1.76 0.48
N ASP A 183 10.41 2.79 0.69
CA ASP A 183 11.09 2.96 1.97
C ASP A 183 10.06 3.14 3.09
N ILE A 184 10.40 2.66 4.30
CA ILE A 184 9.60 2.93 5.49
C ILE A 184 9.67 4.45 5.74
N PRO A 185 8.56 5.18 5.61
CA PRO A 185 8.61 6.61 5.79
C PRO A 185 8.90 6.93 7.26
N ARG A 186 9.54 8.07 7.54
CA ARG A 186 9.90 8.42 8.91
C ARG A 186 8.65 8.85 9.68
N PHE A 187 8.53 8.39 10.94
CA PHE A 187 7.49 8.90 11.82
C PHE A 187 7.58 10.42 11.99
N ARG A 188 6.53 11.13 11.60
CA ARG A 188 6.37 12.57 11.85
C ARG A 188 5.16 12.78 12.77
N MET A 189 5.37 13.50 13.88
CA MET A 189 4.30 13.81 14.83
C MET A 189 3.18 14.65 14.19
N THR A 190 3.55 15.51 13.23
CA THR A 190 2.60 16.29 12.44
C THR A 190 1.66 15.39 11.66
N ASP A 191 2.17 14.30 11.10
CA ASP A 191 1.37 13.37 10.31
C ASP A 191 0.41 12.66 11.25
N TYR A 192 0.86 12.16 12.41
CA TYR A 192 -0.01 11.57 13.43
C TYR A 192 -1.15 12.49 13.91
N LEU A 193 -0.84 13.77 14.18
CA LEU A 193 -1.80 14.72 14.76
C LEU A 193 -2.71 15.39 13.72
N TRP A 194 -2.20 15.69 12.53
CA TRP A 194 -2.83 16.60 11.57
C TRP A 194 -2.72 16.18 10.10
N GLY A 195 -1.97 15.13 9.76
CA GLY A 195 -1.76 14.71 8.36
C GLY A 195 -2.94 13.95 7.77
N LYS A 196 -2.88 13.72 6.47
CA LYS A 196 -3.50 12.59 5.78
C LYS A 196 -2.44 11.49 5.67
N LYS A 197 -2.80 10.27 6.05
CA LYS A 197 -1.85 9.38 6.74
C LYS A 197 -1.80 7.97 6.16
N ASP A 198 -2.46 7.77 5.04
CA ASP A 198 -2.35 6.52 4.34
C ASP A 198 -0.99 6.43 3.66
N TRP A 199 -0.42 5.24 3.66
CA TRP A 199 0.81 4.96 2.94
C TRP A 199 0.60 3.91 1.86
N ILE A 200 1.34 4.08 0.77
CA ILE A 200 1.50 3.02 -0.21
C ILE A 200 2.45 1.99 0.37
N VAL A 201 1.93 0.79 0.60
CA VAL A 201 2.70 -0.34 1.11
C VAL A 201 3.31 -1.13 -0.04
N GLN A 202 2.59 -1.17 -1.17
CA GLN A 202 3.03 -1.91 -2.34
C GLN A 202 2.39 -1.40 -3.61
N LEU A 203 3.19 -1.43 -4.67
CA LEU A 203 2.75 -1.38 -6.05
C LEU A 203 2.89 -2.78 -6.67
N GLY A 204 1.85 -3.24 -7.36
CA GLY A 204 1.88 -4.48 -8.12
C GLY A 204 2.87 -4.42 -9.28
N PRO A 205 3.29 -5.58 -9.83
CA PRO A 205 4.07 -5.61 -11.06
C PRO A 205 3.37 -4.85 -12.18
N LEU A 206 4.17 -4.39 -13.15
CA LEU A 206 3.67 -3.75 -14.36
C LEU A 206 3.56 -4.80 -15.45
N THR A 207 2.36 -5.31 -15.68
CA THR A 207 2.14 -6.35 -16.70
C THR A 207 1.22 -5.81 -17.80
N GLY A 208 1.51 -6.18 -19.05
CA GLY A 208 0.60 -5.87 -20.17
C GLY A 208 0.56 -4.41 -20.64
N LEU A 209 1.56 -3.60 -20.29
CA LEU A 209 1.86 -2.28 -20.91
C LEU A 209 2.37 -2.49 -22.35
N TYR A 210 1.47 -2.93 -23.25
CA TYR A 210 1.72 -3.06 -24.69
C TYR A 210 0.41 -2.89 -25.46
#